data_AF-A0A1Y2DN77-F1
#
_entry.id   AF-A0A1Y2DN77-F1
#
_cell.length_a   1.000
_cell.length_b   1.000
_cell.length_c   1.000
_cell.angle_alpha   90.00
_cell.angle_beta   90.00
_cell.angle_gamma   90.00
#
_symmetry.space_group_name_H-M   'P 1'
#
loop_
_entity.id
_entity.type
_entity.pdbx_description
1 polymer ?
#
loop_
_entity_poly.entity_id
_entity_poly.type
_entity_poly.pdbx_seq_one_letter_code
_entity_poly.pdbx_strand_id
1 'polypeptide(L)'
;MASGIGDAETLTTLHQAGRLDDLEISDWINNTAVGAGLFDNPNTFIELRSPNVTSYTYSYDNPVAADKQLYLDTRSGPYSFASQTSVFWRYAQHDDGSVTGLQGTIDSSGYSDFTDEHTITLNIYGTSGLKSVGRVVLDENFIAKPTDNVYYSDPQDAADIAAFIRELFDALPSEGSEGAGLTPLNIAQNATVEEISAYVTTMSDYAKGSVNHWSSSCRLESCVDGEAKVVGMDNLYVVDGSIVPPLTVNPQMGIMIAAERASEFILGAWSA
;
A
#
# COMPACT_ATOMS: atom_id res chain seq x y z
N MET A 1 -15.31 -16.25 2.41
CA MET A 1 -16.28 -16.40 1.29
C MET A 1 -16.46 -17.85 0.87
N ALA A 2 -15.42 -18.56 0.39
CA ALA A 2 -15.54 -19.96 -0.04
C ALA A 2 -15.97 -20.95 1.07
N SER A 3 -15.92 -20.57 2.34
CA SER A 3 -16.41 -21.34 3.48
C SER A 3 -17.84 -20.98 3.90
N GLY A 4 -18.63 -20.31 3.04
CA GLY A 4 -19.99 -19.87 3.40
C GLY A 4 -20.04 -18.68 4.38
N ILE A 5 -18.93 -17.97 4.59
CA ILE A 5 -18.85 -16.80 5.47
C ILE A 5 -18.60 -15.55 4.62
N GLY A 6 -19.52 -14.59 4.66
CA GLY A 6 -19.40 -13.34 3.92
C GLY A 6 -20.75 -12.66 3.65
N ASP A 7 -20.72 -11.70 2.73
CA ASP A 7 -21.90 -11.04 2.20
C ASP A 7 -22.83 -12.02 1.46
N ALA A 8 -24.13 -11.99 1.78
CA ALA A 8 -25.10 -12.97 1.29
C ALA A 8 -25.28 -12.96 -0.24
N GLU A 9 -25.15 -11.80 -0.89
CA GLU A 9 -25.21 -11.71 -2.36
C GLU A 9 -24.00 -12.43 -2.97
N THR A 10 -22.81 -12.18 -2.43
CA THR A 10 -21.57 -12.84 -2.86
C THR A 10 -21.63 -14.37 -2.66
N LEU A 11 -22.14 -14.83 -1.52
CA LEU A 11 -22.34 -16.26 -1.27
C LEU A 11 -23.36 -16.89 -2.22
N THR A 12 -24.44 -16.16 -2.55
CA THR A 12 -25.43 -16.58 -3.53
C THR A 12 -24.81 -16.79 -4.91
N THR A 13 -23.98 -15.85 -5.38
CA THR A 13 -23.27 -15.97 -6.65
C THR A 13 -22.33 -17.18 -6.65
N LEU A 14 -21.58 -17.38 -5.56
CA LEU A 14 -20.67 -18.53 -5.43
C LEU A 14 -21.43 -19.87 -5.46
N HIS A 15 -22.55 -19.97 -4.74
CA HIS A 15 -23.36 -21.18 -4.72
C HIS A 15 -24.00 -21.47 -6.08
N GLN A 16 -24.55 -20.47 -6.77
CA GLN A 16 -25.09 -20.62 -8.13
C GLN A 16 -24.03 -21.09 -9.13
N ALA A 17 -22.76 -20.78 -8.87
CA ALA A 17 -21.62 -21.19 -9.68
C ALA A 17 -20.98 -22.52 -9.26
N GLY A 18 -21.62 -23.26 -8.34
CA GLY A 18 -21.12 -24.55 -7.86
C GLY A 18 -19.89 -24.47 -6.96
N ARG A 19 -19.62 -23.30 -6.35
CA ARG A 19 -18.44 -23.07 -5.50
C ARG A 19 -18.68 -23.37 -4.02
N LEU A 20 -19.93 -23.60 -3.63
CA LEU A 20 -20.36 -23.90 -2.27
C LEU A 20 -21.27 -25.13 -2.24
N ASP A 21 -21.08 -26.10 -3.14
CA ASP A 21 -21.98 -27.27 -3.29
C ASP A 21 -22.03 -28.16 -2.03
N ASP A 22 -20.99 -28.10 -1.19
CA ASP A 22 -20.93 -28.82 0.09
C ASP A 22 -21.63 -28.09 1.25
N LEU A 23 -22.22 -26.90 1.00
CA LEU A 23 -22.86 -26.06 2.03
C LEU A 23 -24.29 -25.70 1.64
N GLU A 24 -25.23 -25.94 2.55
CA GLU A 24 -26.60 -25.45 2.41
C GLU A 24 -26.67 -23.96 2.79
N ILE A 25 -27.68 -23.24 2.30
CA ILE A 25 -27.88 -21.82 2.64
C ILE A 25 -28.00 -21.61 4.16
N SER A 26 -28.55 -22.60 4.89
CA SER A 26 -28.64 -22.57 6.36
C SER A 26 -27.29 -22.64 7.07
N ASP A 27 -26.24 -23.10 6.38
CA ASP A 27 -24.89 -23.18 6.94
C ASP A 27 -24.12 -21.85 6.78
N TRP A 28 -24.66 -20.91 6.00
CA TRP A 28 -23.97 -19.66 5.72
C TRP A 28 -23.98 -18.72 6.92
N ILE A 29 -22.86 -18.05 7.14
CA ILE A 29 -22.72 -16.99 8.12
C ILE A 29 -22.70 -15.67 7.36
N ASN A 30 -23.78 -14.90 7.56
CA ASN A 30 -23.88 -13.56 7.01
C ASN A 30 -22.94 -12.62 7.77
N ASN A 31 -21.79 -12.32 7.17
CA ASN A 31 -20.80 -11.40 7.69
C ASN A 31 -20.39 -10.43 6.56
N THR A 32 -21.12 -9.33 6.45
CA THR A 32 -20.89 -8.30 5.41
C THR A 32 -19.58 -7.54 5.60
N ALA A 33 -18.89 -7.71 6.73
CA ALA A 33 -17.58 -7.13 6.96
C ALA A 33 -16.46 -7.89 6.22
N VAL A 34 -16.69 -9.13 5.78
CA VAL A 34 -15.73 -9.87 4.95
C VAL A 34 -15.54 -9.15 3.62
N GLY A 35 -14.31 -8.74 3.37
CA GLY A 35 -13.88 -7.97 2.21
C GLY A 35 -14.06 -6.47 2.36
N ALA A 36 -14.92 -5.98 3.27
CA ALA A 36 -15.26 -4.56 3.38
C ALA A 36 -14.13 -3.76 4.04
N GLY A 37 -13.92 -2.52 3.60
CA GLY A 37 -12.88 -1.65 4.15
C GLY A 37 -11.47 -1.98 3.63
N LEU A 38 -11.36 -2.75 2.54
CA LEU A 38 -10.09 -3.07 1.90
C LEU A 38 -9.33 -1.79 1.60
N PHE A 39 -8.06 -1.74 1.99
CA PHE A 39 -7.22 -0.57 1.84
C PHE A 39 -5.84 -0.94 1.31
N ASP A 40 -5.29 -0.09 0.45
CA ASP A 40 -3.88 -0.03 0.06
C ASP A 40 -3.50 1.45 -0.11
N ASN A 41 -2.22 1.76 0.00
CA ASN A 41 -1.76 3.13 -0.19
C ASN A 41 -1.74 3.43 -1.70
N PRO A 42 -2.30 4.55 -2.18
CA PRO A 42 -2.30 4.86 -3.61
C PRO A 42 -0.92 5.39 -4.05
N ASN A 43 -0.23 4.61 -4.89
CA ASN A 43 1.13 4.91 -5.34
C ASN A 43 1.20 6.13 -6.27
N THR A 44 2.21 6.98 -6.07
CA THR A 44 2.60 8.06 -6.98
C THR A 44 4.13 8.12 -7.08
N PHE A 45 4.68 7.94 -8.28
CA PHE A 45 6.10 8.09 -8.59
C PHE A 45 6.39 9.45 -9.20
N ILE A 46 7.38 10.15 -8.66
CA ILE A 46 7.97 11.35 -9.24
C ILE A 46 9.41 11.01 -9.60
N GLU A 47 9.69 11.05 -10.89
CA GLU A 47 11.04 10.80 -11.39
C GLU A 47 11.87 12.07 -11.27
N LEU A 48 12.97 12.00 -10.53
CA LEU A 48 13.85 13.14 -10.28
C LEU A 48 15.19 12.89 -10.95
N ARG A 49 15.79 13.95 -11.50
CA ARG A 49 17.12 13.90 -12.12
C ARG A 49 18.05 14.96 -11.55
N SER A 50 19.31 14.59 -11.34
CA SER A 50 20.38 15.53 -11.05
C SER A 50 21.72 14.95 -11.51
N PRO A 51 22.63 15.73 -12.11
CA PRO A 51 23.97 15.23 -12.46
C PRO A 51 24.81 14.81 -11.23
N ASN A 52 24.38 15.17 -10.02
CA ASN A 52 25.02 14.74 -8.76
C ASN A 52 24.47 13.40 -8.23
N VAL A 53 23.39 12.88 -8.82
CA VAL A 53 22.85 11.56 -8.50
C VAL A 53 23.68 10.50 -9.22
N THR A 54 23.95 9.40 -8.54
CA THR A 54 24.48 8.18 -9.13
C THR A 54 23.50 7.06 -8.86
N SER A 55 22.80 6.65 -9.90
CA SER A 55 21.76 5.63 -9.82
C SER A 55 22.38 4.25 -9.69
N TYR A 56 21.72 3.36 -8.98
CA TYR A 56 22.10 1.97 -8.85
C TYR A 56 20.89 1.08 -9.14
N THR A 57 20.97 0.34 -10.24
CA THR A 57 19.94 -0.64 -10.63
C THR A 57 20.46 -2.04 -10.35
N TYR A 58 19.71 -2.81 -9.56
CA TYR A 58 20.05 -4.18 -9.24
C TYR A 58 19.77 -5.10 -10.43
N SER A 59 20.76 -5.90 -10.83
CA SER A 59 20.58 -6.94 -11.86
C SER A 59 20.84 -8.32 -11.26
N TYR A 60 19.90 -9.25 -11.46
CA TYR A 60 20.10 -10.65 -11.08
C TYR A 60 20.95 -11.39 -12.12
N ASP A 61 20.63 -11.22 -13.40
CA ASP A 61 21.27 -11.94 -14.50
C ASP A 61 22.70 -11.44 -14.79
N ASN A 62 22.94 -10.15 -14.57
CA ASN A 62 24.24 -9.51 -14.85
C ASN A 62 24.65 -8.52 -13.74
N PRO A 63 24.91 -9.00 -12.51
CA PRO A 63 25.34 -8.14 -11.41
C PRO A 63 26.75 -7.59 -11.65
N VAL A 64 27.03 -6.39 -11.15
CA VAL A 64 28.38 -5.84 -11.12
C VAL A 64 29.29 -6.79 -10.35
N ALA A 65 30.39 -7.23 -10.99
CA ALA A 65 31.23 -8.29 -10.45
C ALA A 65 31.81 -7.98 -9.07
N ALA A 66 32.21 -6.73 -8.83
CA ALA A 66 32.73 -6.28 -7.54
C ALA A 66 31.65 -6.34 -6.44
N ASP A 67 30.44 -5.87 -6.73
CA ASP A 67 29.34 -5.85 -5.77
C ASP A 67 28.83 -7.25 -5.44
N LYS A 68 28.78 -8.14 -6.46
CA LYS A 68 28.53 -9.56 -6.26
C LYS A 68 29.57 -10.18 -5.32
N GLN A 69 30.86 -9.89 -5.53
CA GLN A 69 31.93 -10.44 -4.71
C GLN A 69 31.83 -9.94 -3.26
N LEU A 70 31.60 -8.63 -3.06
CA LEU A 70 31.38 -8.05 -1.74
C LEU A 70 30.22 -8.71 -1.00
N TYR A 71 29.12 -9.00 -1.69
CA TYR A 71 27.97 -9.65 -1.06
C TYR A 71 28.26 -11.11 -0.71
N LEU A 72 28.87 -11.87 -1.64
CA LEU A 72 29.16 -13.29 -1.44
C LEU A 72 30.20 -13.53 -0.33
N ASP A 73 31.26 -12.72 -0.29
CA ASP A 73 32.36 -12.90 0.65
C ASP A 73 32.04 -12.38 2.06
N THR A 74 31.42 -11.20 2.15
CA THR A 74 31.31 -10.48 3.43
C THR A 74 29.92 -9.95 3.74
N ARG A 75 28.91 -10.25 2.91
CA ARG A 75 27.54 -9.71 3.04
C ARG A 75 27.54 -8.17 3.11
N SER A 76 28.39 -7.54 2.32
CA SER A 76 28.51 -6.09 2.23
C SER A 76 28.31 -5.59 0.80
N GLY A 77 28.29 -4.26 0.61
CA GLY A 77 28.13 -3.63 -0.69
C GLY A 77 26.65 -3.44 -1.07
N PRO A 78 26.36 -2.95 -2.28
CA PRO A 78 25.00 -2.59 -2.68
C PRO A 78 23.97 -3.72 -2.50
N TYR A 79 24.32 -4.97 -2.85
CA TYR A 79 23.43 -6.13 -2.69
C TYR A 79 23.09 -6.51 -1.24
N SER A 80 23.68 -5.87 -0.22
CA SER A 80 23.24 -6.02 1.18
C SER A 80 22.05 -5.12 1.55
N PHE A 81 21.60 -4.26 0.64
CA PHE A 81 20.45 -3.38 0.81
C PHE A 81 19.37 -3.68 -0.25
N ALA A 82 18.15 -3.25 0.05
CA ALA A 82 17.13 -3.08 -0.97
C ALA A 82 17.32 -1.74 -1.68
N SER A 83 16.58 -1.53 -2.77
CA SER A 83 16.69 -0.34 -3.62
C SER A 83 16.35 0.98 -2.91
N GLN A 84 15.39 0.96 -1.97
CA GLN A 84 14.96 2.18 -1.26
C GLN A 84 16.04 2.67 -0.28
N THR A 85 16.51 3.90 -0.46
CA THR A 85 17.63 4.48 0.31
C THR A 85 17.18 5.39 1.45
N SER A 86 15.98 5.99 1.33
CA SER A 86 15.48 7.00 2.28
C SER A 86 13.98 6.91 2.43
N VAL A 87 13.48 7.32 3.60
CA VAL A 87 12.06 7.44 3.90
C VAL A 87 11.81 8.68 4.76
N PHE A 88 10.68 9.34 4.55
CA PHE A 88 10.24 10.51 5.30
C PHE A 88 8.71 10.57 5.37
N TRP A 89 8.20 11.34 6.31
CA TRP A 89 6.77 11.41 6.59
C TRP A 89 6.31 12.83 6.89
N ARG A 90 5.01 13.04 6.69
CA ARG A 90 4.27 14.21 7.17
C ARG A 90 2.89 13.78 7.65
N TYR A 91 2.33 14.53 8.59
CA TYR A 91 0.92 14.48 8.92
C TYR A 91 0.20 15.71 8.36
N ALA A 92 -0.90 15.50 7.63
CA ALA A 92 -1.86 16.54 7.31
C ALA A 92 -2.92 16.60 8.41
N GLN A 93 -3.13 17.80 8.98
CA GLN A 93 -4.10 18.06 10.02
C GLN A 93 -5.34 18.69 9.41
N HIS A 94 -6.53 18.20 9.78
CA HIS A 94 -7.80 18.66 9.22
C HIS A 94 -8.63 19.44 10.24
N ASP A 95 -9.51 20.30 9.75
CA ASP A 95 -10.38 21.15 10.59
C ASP A 95 -11.32 20.34 11.49
N ASP A 96 -11.68 19.12 11.07
CA ASP A 96 -12.48 18.17 11.85
C ASP A 96 -11.68 17.41 12.92
N GLY A 97 -10.38 17.67 13.03
CA GLY A 97 -9.45 17.02 13.97
C GLY A 97 -8.93 15.67 13.50
N SER A 98 -9.34 15.19 12.32
CA SER A 98 -8.74 14.01 11.71
C SER A 98 -7.33 14.30 11.19
N VAL A 99 -6.54 13.23 11.02
CA VAL A 99 -5.15 13.32 10.60
C VAL A 99 -4.88 12.30 9.51
N THR A 100 -4.29 12.75 8.40
CA THR A 100 -3.79 11.88 7.33
C THR A 100 -2.28 11.75 7.44
N GLY A 101 -1.76 10.54 7.46
CA GLY A 101 -0.34 10.25 7.31
C GLY A 101 0.07 10.23 5.84
N LEU A 102 1.22 10.79 5.53
CA LEU A 102 1.80 10.88 4.19
C LEU A 102 3.23 10.35 4.27
N GLN A 103 3.62 9.50 3.32
CA GLN A 103 4.96 8.92 3.27
C GLN A 103 5.61 9.18 1.91
N GLY A 104 6.90 9.49 1.95
CA GLY A 104 7.78 9.51 0.78
C GLY A 104 8.92 8.51 0.96
N THR A 105 9.29 7.83 -0.11
CA THR A 105 10.45 6.92 -0.18
C THR A 105 11.26 7.23 -1.43
N ILE A 106 12.58 7.11 -1.34
CA ILE A 106 13.49 7.35 -2.48
C ILE A 106 14.09 6.01 -2.89
N ASP A 107 13.91 5.65 -4.16
CA ASP A 107 14.55 4.50 -4.80
C ASP A 107 15.93 4.87 -5.36
N SER A 108 16.83 3.89 -5.47
CA SER A 108 18.20 4.09 -5.97
C SER A 108 18.30 4.25 -7.48
N SER A 109 17.21 4.09 -8.22
CA SER A 109 17.16 4.36 -9.66
C SER A 109 15.80 4.92 -10.06
N GLY A 110 15.72 5.52 -11.25
CA GLY A 110 14.44 5.91 -11.82
C GLY A 110 13.67 4.73 -12.42
N TYR A 111 12.44 5.01 -12.85
CA TYR A 111 11.44 4.03 -13.27
C TYR A 111 10.85 4.34 -14.66
N SER A 112 10.35 3.29 -15.33
CA SER A 112 9.73 3.34 -16.66
C SER A 112 10.58 4.08 -17.71
N ASP A 113 10.13 5.24 -18.20
CA ASP A 113 10.83 5.99 -19.26
C ASP A 113 12.11 6.69 -18.76
N PHE A 114 12.33 6.77 -17.44
CA PHE A 114 13.35 7.61 -16.82
C PHE A 114 14.40 6.77 -16.07
N THR A 115 15.22 6.02 -16.81
CA THR A 115 16.16 5.03 -16.25
C THR A 115 17.63 5.36 -16.52
N ASP A 116 17.99 6.65 -16.62
CA ASP A 116 19.37 7.07 -16.81
C ASP A 116 20.22 6.99 -15.52
N GLU A 117 21.54 7.12 -15.63
CA GLU A 117 22.45 6.98 -14.48
C GLU A 117 22.34 8.10 -13.43
N HIS A 118 21.53 9.11 -13.70
CA HIS A 118 21.30 10.31 -12.90
C HIS A 118 19.84 10.45 -12.43
N THR A 119 18.99 9.43 -12.61
CA THR A 119 17.59 9.43 -12.17
C THR A 119 17.32 8.59 -10.93
N ILE A 120 16.46 9.09 -10.06
CA ILE A 120 15.92 8.38 -8.89
C ILE A 120 14.40 8.54 -8.84
N THR A 121 13.70 7.52 -8.36
CA THR A 121 12.26 7.59 -8.13
C THR A 121 11.96 8.08 -6.72
N LEU A 122 11.18 9.15 -6.61
CA LEU A 122 10.50 9.54 -5.39
C LEU A 122 9.09 8.92 -5.38
N ASN A 123 8.88 7.91 -4.56
CA ASN A 123 7.57 7.29 -4.37
C ASN A 123 6.83 7.92 -3.18
N ILE A 124 5.64 8.45 -3.45
CA ILE A 124 4.78 9.19 -2.51
C ILE A 124 3.41 8.54 -2.45
N TYR A 125 2.88 8.42 -1.24
CA TYR A 125 1.52 7.94 -1.02
C TYR A 125 0.95 8.43 0.32
N GLY A 126 -0.36 8.58 0.36
CA GLY A 126 -1.10 8.69 1.62
C GLY A 126 -1.24 7.33 2.30
N THR A 127 -1.41 7.33 3.61
CA THR A 127 -1.31 6.13 4.46
C THR A 127 -2.50 6.06 5.42
N SER A 128 -2.27 5.87 6.73
CA SER A 128 -3.30 5.96 7.76
C SER A 128 -4.07 7.28 7.69
N GLY A 129 -5.39 7.24 7.85
CA GLY A 129 -6.24 8.44 7.91
C GLY A 129 -6.84 8.87 6.58
N LEU A 130 -6.40 8.29 5.45
CA LEU A 130 -7.13 8.38 4.19
C LEU A 130 -8.56 7.84 4.34
N LYS A 131 -9.49 8.43 3.59
CA LYS A 131 -10.92 8.15 3.66
C LYS A 131 -11.38 7.12 2.62
N SER A 132 -10.70 7.05 1.48
CA SER A 132 -10.99 6.08 0.44
C SER A 132 -10.70 4.67 0.94
N VAL A 133 -11.72 3.82 0.89
CA VAL A 133 -11.61 2.39 1.13
C VAL A 133 -12.44 1.66 0.08
N GLY A 134 -12.01 0.46 -0.26
CA GLY A 134 -12.70 -0.42 -1.19
C GLY A 134 -13.32 -1.62 -0.52
N ARG A 135 -13.60 -2.62 -1.36
CA ARG A 135 -13.98 -3.97 -0.92
C ARG A 135 -13.27 -5.02 -1.77
N VAL A 136 -13.01 -6.18 -1.19
CA VAL A 136 -12.66 -7.38 -1.95
C VAL A 136 -13.90 -7.87 -2.69
N VAL A 137 -13.86 -7.86 -4.01
CA VAL A 137 -14.88 -8.45 -4.90
C VAL A 137 -14.28 -9.63 -5.66
N LEU A 138 -15.14 -10.50 -6.16
CA LEU A 138 -14.75 -11.63 -7.01
C LEU A 138 -15.12 -11.31 -8.45
N ASP A 139 -14.20 -11.52 -9.39
CA ASP A 139 -14.50 -11.41 -10.83
C ASP A 139 -15.27 -12.64 -11.36
N GLU A 140 -15.53 -12.70 -12.68
CA GLU A 140 -16.24 -13.82 -13.31
C GLU A 140 -15.54 -15.19 -13.12
N ASN A 141 -14.24 -15.20 -12.82
CA ASN A 141 -13.44 -16.40 -12.56
C ASN A 141 -13.29 -16.67 -11.06
N PHE A 142 -13.96 -15.88 -10.22
CA PHE A 142 -13.85 -15.90 -8.76
C PHE A 142 -12.47 -15.51 -8.23
N ILE A 143 -11.72 -14.73 -9.00
CA ILE A 143 -10.45 -14.14 -8.56
C ILE A 143 -10.76 -12.89 -7.75
N ALA A 144 -10.14 -12.80 -6.57
CA ALA A 144 -10.26 -11.64 -5.69
C ALA A 144 -9.59 -10.41 -6.31
N LYS A 145 -10.31 -9.29 -6.34
CA LYS A 145 -9.83 -7.98 -6.79
C LYS A 145 -10.41 -6.87 -5.90
N PRO A 146 -9.76 -5.70 -5.82
CA PRO A 146 -10.39 -4.53 -5.20
C PRO A 146 -11.56 -4.02 -6.04
N THR A 147 -12.43 -3.22 -5.43
CA THR A 147 -13.37 -2.37 -6.17
C THR A 147 -12.63 -1.28 -6.95
N ASP A 148 -13.16 -0.87 -8.10
CA ASP A 148 -12.51 0.11 -9.00
C ASP A 148 -12.23 1.48 -8.35
N ASN A 149 -12.99 1.82 -7.31
CA ASN A 149 -12.91 3.08 -6.56
C ASN A 149 -12.16 2.94 -5.22
N VAL A 150 -11.30 1.91 -5.07
CA VAL A 150 -10.52 1.71 -3.83
C VAL A 150 -9.62 2.91 -3.51
N TYR A 151 -9.15 3.63 -4.53
CA TYR A 151 -8.36 4.85 -4.39
C TYR A 151 -9.15 6.09 -4.80
N TYR A 152 -8.96 7.18 -4.06
CA TYR A 152 -9.48 8.52 -4.38
C TYR A 152 -11.00 8.57 -4.58
N SER A 153 -11.76 7.72 -3.87
CA SER A 153 -13.22 7.85 -3.79
C SER A 153 -13.65 9.03 -2.92
N ASP A 154 -12.79 9.45 -1.98
CA ASP A 154 -12.89 10.72 -1.29
C ASP A 154 -11.89 11.74 -1.88
N PRO A 155 -12.36 12.92 -2.32
CA PRO A 155 -11.47 13.93 -2.91
C PRO A 155 -10.45 14.52 -1.94
N GLN A 156 -10.65 14.41 -0.62
CA GLN A 156 -9.68 14.86 0.38
C GLN A 156 -8.36 14.10 0.28
N ASP A 157 -8.41 12.81 -0.05
CA ASP A 157 -7.20 11.98 -0.18
C ASP A 157 -6.28 12.50 -1.29
N ALA A 158 -6.87 12.90 -2.43
CA ALA A 158 -6.12 13.50 -3.53
C ALA A 158 -5.57 14.89 -3.16
N ALA A 159 -6.36 15.69 -2.41
CA ALA A 159 -5.94 17.00 -1.95
C ALA A 159 -4.75 16.93 -0.99
N ASP A 160 -4.76 16.00 -0.04
CA ASP A 160 -3.69 15.80 0.94
C ASP A 160 -2.37 15.39 0.28
N ILE A 161 -2.44 14.42 -0.64
CA ILE A 161 -1.26 13.95 -1.39
C ILE A 161 -0.75 15.05 -2.33
N ALA A 162 -1.64 15.77 -3.02
CA ALA A 162 -1.25 16.85 -3.91
C ALA A 162 -0.58 18.03 -3.16
N ALA A 163 -1.11 18.40 -1.99
CA ALA A 163 -0.52 19.42 -1.14
C ALA A 163 0.88 18.99 -0.65
N PHE A 164 1.06 17.72 -0.29
CA PHE A 164 2.36 17.19 0.12
C PHE A 164 3.39 17.26 -1.02
N ILE A 165 3.02 16.84 -2.23
CA ILE A 165 3.87 16.94 -3.41
C ILE A 165 4.22 18.40 -3.71
N ARG A 166 3.25 19.32 -3.61
CA ARG A 166 3.49 20.76 -3.82
C ARG A 166 4.53 21.31 -2.84
N GLU A 167 4.41 20.97 -1.56
CA GLU A 167 5.41 21.37 -0.55
C GLU A 167 6.79 20.78 -0.84
N LEU A 168 6.86 19.53 -1.29
CA LEU A 168 8.13 18.92 -1.70
C LEU A 168 8.74 19.69 -2.88
N PHE A 169 7.95 20.02 -3.90
CA PHE A 169 8.42 20.79 -5.05
C PHE A 169 8.88 22.21 -4.70
N ASP A 170 8.24 22.85 -3.72
CA ASP A 170 8.67 24.14 -3.18
C ASP A 170 10.01 24.03 -2.42
N ALA A 171 10.27 22.88 -1.80
CA ALA A 171 11.51 22.58 -1.09
C ALA A 171 12.64 22.07 -2.00
N LEU A 172 12.33 21.57 -3.21
CA LEU A 172 13.33 21.07 -4.14
C LEU A 172 14.22 22.24 -4.64
N PRO A 173 15.55 22.09 -4.60
CA PRO A 173 16.46 23.11 -5.08
C PRO A 173 16.22 23.37 -6.57
N SER A 174 16.06 24.64 -6.94
CA SER A 174 15.86 25.03 -8.34
C SER A 174 17.09 24.72 -9.19
N GLU A 175 16.86 24.43 -10.47
CA GLU A 175 17.93 24.33 -11.46
C GLU A 175 18.81 25.59 -11.42
N GLY A 176 20.12 25.41 -11.23
CA GLY A 176 21.11 26.52 -11.18
C GLY A 176 21.43 27.07 -9.79
N SER A 177 20.83 26.56 -8.71
CA SER A 177 21.33 26.77 -7.35
C SER A 177 22.63 25.99 -7.11
N GLU A 178 23.47 26.42 -6.14
CA GLU A 178 24.75 25.76 -5.84
C GLU A 178 24.53 24.28 -5.47
N GLY A 179 24.89 23.38 -6.38
CA GLY A 179 24.51 21.97 -6.33
C GLY A 179 23.35 21.72 -7.29
N ALA A 180 23.67 21.21 -8.48
CA ALA A 180 22.71 20.97 -9.55
C ALA A 180 21.41 20.34 -8.99
N GLY A 181 20.33 21.13 -9.00
CA GLY A 181 19.08 20.80 -8.34
C GLY A 181 18.47 19.47 -8.78
N LEU A 182 17.42 19.03 -8.09
CA LEU A 182 16.66 17.85 -8.46
C LEU A 182 15.48 18.28 -9.32
N THR A 183 15.50 17.88 -10.59
CA THR A 183 14.46 18.24 -11.57
C THR A 183 13.44 17.11 -11.69
N PRO A 184 12.16 17.34 -11.37
CA PRO A 184 11.07 16.44 -11.72
C PRO A 184 10.93 16.28 -13.24
N LEU A 185 10.80 15.05 -13.72
CA LEU A 185 10.78 14.72 -15.15
C LEU A 185 9.39 14.41 -15.70
N ASN A 186 8.50 13.86 -14.87
CA ASN A 186 7.19 13.35 -15.27
C ASN A 186 6.01 14.26 -14.85
N ILE A 187 6.30 15.33 -14.11
CA ILE A 187 5.39 16.43 -13.78
C ILE A 187 6.23 17.70 -13.56
N ALA A 188 5.74 18.87 -13.96
CA ALA A 188 6.51 20.10 -13.82
C ALA A 188 6.68 20.50 -12.34
N GLN A 189 7.88 20.94 -11.95
CA GLN A 189 8.14 21.39 -10.57
C GLN A 189 7.22 22.54 -10.13
N ASN A 190 6.76 23.39 -11.06
CA ASN A 190 5.83 24.49 -10.78
C ASN A 190 4.35 24.12 -10.95
N ALA A 191 4.01 22.83 -11.05
CA ALA A 191 2.64 22.38 -11.20
C ALA A 191 1.76 22.85 -10.03
N THR A 192 0.53 23.27 -10.32
CA THR A 192 -0.42 23.67 -9.28
C THR A 192 -0.92 22.46 -8.50
N VAL A 193 -1.56 22.68 -7.34
CA VAL A 193 -2.18 21.59 -6.57
C VAL A 193 -3.25 20.86 -7.40
N GLU A 194 -3.98 21.57 -8.26
CA GLU A 194 -4.98 21.00 -9.16
C GLU A 194 -4.33 20.11 -10.23
N GLU A 195 -3.22 20.54 -10.82
CA GLU A 195 -2.46 19.75 -11.80
C GLU A 195 -1.87 18.49 -11.16
N ILE A 196 -1.34 18.61 -9.94
CA ILE A 196 -0.84 17.47 -9.17
C ILE A 196 -1.99 16.53 -8.80
N SER A 197 -3.13 17.05 -8.37
CA SER A 197 -4.32 16.23 -8.06
C SER A 197 -4.81 15.46 -9.28
N ALA A 198 -4.84 16.09 -10.46
CA ALA A 198 -5.15 15.41 -11.72
C ALA A 198 -4.11 14.33 -12.04
N TYR A 199 -2.84 14.59 -11.79
CA TYR A 199 -1.76 13.63 -11.98
C TYR A 199 -1.91 12.39 -11.10
N VAL A 200 -2.09 12.53 -9.78
CA VAL A 200 -2.17 11.38 -8.85
C VAL A 200 -3.44 10.53 -9.04
N THR A 201 -4.52 11.13 -9.54
CA THR A 201 -5.81 10.46 -9.73
C THR A 201 -6.00 9.84 -11.12
N THR A 202 -5.07 10.08 -12.04
CA THR A 202 -5.08 9.55 -13.40
C THR A 202 -4.21 8.31 -13.48
N MET A 203 -4.78 7.19 -13.97
CA MET A 203 -4.04 5.95 -14.15
C MET A 203 -2.90 6.15 -15.15
N SER A 204 -1.68 5.80 -14.76
CA SER A 204 -0.49 5.79 -15.60
C SER A 204 0.53 4.81 -15.03
N ASP A 205 1.67 4.64 -15.69
CA ASP A 205 2.78 3.84 -15.13
C ASP A 205 3.31 4.43 -13.82
N TYR A 206 3.07 5.73 -13.57
CA TYR A 206 3.63 6.45 -12.43
C TYR A 206 2.62 6.67 -11.30
N ALA A 207 1.31 6.66 -11.55
CA ALA A 207 0.30 7.09 -10.58
C ALA A 207 -0.95 6.23 -10.58
N LYS A 208 -1.70 6.31 -9.47
CA LYS A 208 -2.90 5.49 -9.18
C LYS A 208 -2.63 3.98 -9.16
N GLY A 209 -1.39 3.61 -8.86
CA GLY A 209 -0.94 2.23 -8.71
C GLY A 209 -1.17 1.68 -7.30
N SER A 210 -1.00 0.36 -7.16
CA SER A 210 -0.91 -0.31 -5.87
C SER A 210 0.54 -0.31 -5.36
N VAL A 211 0.72 -0.18 -4.04
CA VAL A 211 2.02 -0.42 -3.39
C VAL A 211 2.11 -1.80 -2.74
N ASN A 212 1.08 -2.63 -2.89
CA ASN A 212 0.98 -3.97 -2.30
C ASN A 212 0.94 -3.97 -0.76
N HIS A 213 0.38 -2.93 -0.13
CA HIS A 213 0.14 -2.82 1.30
C HIS A 213 -1.31 -3.17 1.69
N TRP A 214 -1.91 -4.13 0.98
CA TRP A 214 -3.30 -4.55 1.19
C TRP A 214 -3.60 -4.91 2.64
N SER A 215 -4.65 -4.30 3.20
CA SER A 215 -5.04 -4.46 4.60
C SER A 215 -6.56 -4.30 4.80
N SER A 216 -7.02 -4.49 6.04
CA SER A 216 -8.39 -4.17 6.50
C SER A 216 -9.56 -4.95 5.91
N SER A 217 -9.33 -5.90 5.00
CA SER A 217 -10.40 -6.69 4.36
C SER A 217 -11.12 -7.67 5.30
N CYS A 218 -10.68 -7.86 6.53
CA CYS A 218 -11.40 -8.56 7.58
C CYS A 218 -11.08 -7.91 8.94
N ARG A 219 -11.41 -6.62 9.06
CA ARG A 219 -11.00 -5.78 10.19
C ARG A 219 -11.42 -6.32 11.57
N LEU A 220 -10.55 -6.07 12.57
CA LEU A 220 -10.88 -6.23 13.99
C LEU A 220 -12.14 -5.46 14.38
N GLU A 221 -12.90 -6.02 15.31
CA GLU A 221 -14.17 -5.49 15.84
C GLU A 221 -15.31 -5.41 14.80
N SER A 222 -15.16 -6.04 13.63
CA SER A 222 -16.24 -6.12 12.63
C SER A 222 -16.31 -7.48 11.94
N CYS A 223 -15.24 -7.90 11.26
CA CYS A 223 -15.17 -9.21 10.62
C CYS A 223 -14.73 -10.30 11.60
N VAL A 224 -13.77 -9.95 12.45
CA VAL A 224 -13.32 -10.72 13.61
C VAL A 224 -13.52 -9.89 14.88
N ASP A 225 -13.62 -10.53 16.04
CA ASP A 225 -13.65 -9.85 17.34
C ASP A 225 -12.26 -9.35 17.77
N GLY A 226 -12.17 -8.71 18.94
CA GLY A 226 -10.90 -8.20 19.49
C GLY A 226 -9.83 -9.25 19.79
N GLU A 227 -10.18 -10.53 19.73
CA GLU A 227 -9.28 -11.68 19.90
C GLU A 227 -8.98 -12.37 18.56
N ALA A 228 -9.30 -11.72 17.44
CA ALA A 228 -9.13 -12.19 16.08
C ALA A 228 -9.97 -13.42 15.69
N LYS A 229 -11.00 -13.75 16.47
CA LYS A 229 -11.94 -14.83 16.16
C LYS A 229 -13.02 -14.33 15.20
N VAL A 230 -13.31 -15.10 14.16
CA VAL A 230 -14.33 -14.74 13.16
C VAL A 230 -15.69 -14.60 13.82
N VAL A 231 -16.36 -13.47 13.59
CA VAL A 231 -17.70 -13.22 14.13
C VAL A 231 -18.67 -14.29 13.61
N GLY A 232 -19.37 -14.95 14.53
CA GLY A 232 -20.28 -16.07 14.24
C GLY A 232 -19.62 -17.45 14.30
N MET A 233 -18.33 -17.55 14.64
CA MET A 233 -17.60 -18.80 14.78
C MET A 233 -17.06 -19.00 16.20
N ASP A 234 -16.93 -20.27 16.60
CA ASP A 234 -16.37 -20.64 17.91
C ASP A 234 -14.86 -20.89 17.88
N ASN A 235 -14.33 -21.33 16.74
CA ASN A 235 -12.97 -21.88 16.64
C ASN A 235 -12.22 -21.46 15.36
N LEU A 236 -12.71 -20.45 14.63
CA LEU A 236 -12.07 -19.92 13.45
C LEU A 236 -11.48 -18.54 13.73
N TYR A 237 -10.20 -18.35 13.41
CA TYR A 237 -9.46 -17.11 13.63
C TYR A 237 -8.81 -16.65 12.33
N VAL A 238 -8.57 -15.34 12.19
CA VAL A 238 -7.84 -14.74 11.06
C VAL A 238 -6.70 -13.90 11.59
N VAL A 239 -5.47 -14.14 11.13
CA VAL A 239 -4.27 -13.47 11.63
C VAL A 239 -3.34 -13.14 10.45
N ASP A 240 -3.63 -12.02 9.78
CA ASP A 240 -2.85 -11.50 8.65
C ASP A 240 -3.15 -9.99 8.43
N GLY A 241 -2.71 -9.41 7.31
CA GLY A 241 -2.94 -8.00 6.99
C GLY A 241 -4.42 -7.59 6.94
N SER A 242 -5.35 -8.52 6.72
CA SER A 242 -6.79 -8.25 6.63
C SER A 242 -7.38 -7.71 7.93
N ILE A 243 -6.82 -8.04 9.09
CA ILE A 243 -7.33 -7.58 10.39
C ILE A 243 -6.74 -6.22 10.82
N VAL A 244 -5.64 -5.82 10.18
CA VAL A 244 -4.84 -4.65 10.55
C VAL A 244 -5.38 -3.40 9.86
N PRO A 245 -5.61 -2.29 10.59
CA PRO A 245 -5.99 -1.01 9.99
C PRO A 245 -4.83 -0.41 9.18
N PRO A 246 -5.11 0.59 8.32
CA PRO A 246 -4.05 1.32 7.62
C PRO A 246 -3.04 1.92 8.59
N LEU A 247 -1.74 1.73 8.32
CA LEU A 247 -0.64 2.24 9.14
C LEU A 247 0.09 3.37 8.41
N THR A 248 0.74 4.29 9.15
CA THR A 248 1.55 5.38 8.55
C THR A 248 2.84 4.88 7.88
N VAL A 249 3.17 3.59 8.03
CA VAL A 249 4.39 2.95 7.54
C VAL A 249 4.05 1.69 6.76
N ASN A 250 5.02 1.12 6.03
CA ASN A 250 4.87 -0.17 5.37
C ASN A 250 4.42 -1.24 6.40
N PRO A 251 3.42 -2.08 6.07
CA PRO A 251 2.59 -2.72 7.09
C PRO A 251 3.22 -3.94 7.76
N GLN A 252 4.31 -4.50 7.20
CA GLN A 252 4.85 -5.79 7.62
C GLN A 252 5.10 -5.88 9.13
N MET A 253 5.74 -4.88 9.73
CA MET A 253 6.00 -4.88 11.17
C MET A 253 4.71 -4.83 12.00
N GLY A 254 3.74 -4.01 11.59
CA GLY A 254 2.44 -3.94 12.27
C GLY A 254 1.65 -5.25 12.18
N ILE A 255 1.73 -5.94 11.04
CA ILE A 255 1.15 -7.28 10.85
C ILE A 255 1.82 -8.29 11.79
N MET A 256 3.15 -8.29 11.89
CA MET A 256 3.87 -9.18 12.81
C MET A 256 3.49 -8.91 14.28
N ILE A 257 3.34 -7.65 14.68
CA ILE A 257 2.90 -7.27 16.03
C ILE A 257 1.46 -7.78 16.30
N ALA A 258 0.55 -7.59 15.34
CA ALA A 258 -0.81 -8.10 15.47
C ALA A 258 -0.83 -9.63 15.58
N ALA A 259 0.04 -10.32 14.84
CA ALA A 259 0.16 -11.77 14.88
C ALA A 259 0.66 -12.30 16.22
N GLU A 260 1.71 -11.69 16.79
CA GLU A 260 2.19 -12.01 18.13
C GLU A 260 1.05 -11.87 19.15
N ARG A 261 0.33 -10.74 19.12
CA ARG A 261 -0.77 -10.50 20.07
C ARG A 261 -1.95 -11.47 19.89
N ALA A 262 -2.35 -11.75 18.65
CA ALA A 262 -3.43 -12.70 18.37
C ALA A 262 -3.06 -14.12 18.84
N SER A 263 -1.79 -14.51 18.73
CA SER A 263 -1.33 -15.82 19.21
C SER A 263 -1.51 -15.99 20.72
N GLU A 264 -1.28 -14.93 21.51
CA GLU A 264 -1.53 -14.95 22.97
C GLU A 264 -3.01 -15.18 23.29
N PHE A 265 -3.91 -14.52 22.55
CA PHE A 265 -5.35 -14.70 22.72
C PHE A 265 -5.80 -16.12 22.38
N ILE A 266 -5.32 -16.66 21.25
CA ILE A 266 -5.64 -18.03 20.82
C ILE A 266 -5.17 -19.07 21.85
N LEU A 267 -3.93 -18.94 22.34
CA LEU A 267 -3.40 -19.83 23.39
C LEU A 267 -4.19 -19.73 24.71
N GLY A 268 -4.61 -18.51 25.07
CA GLY A 268 -5.47 -18.26 26.23
C GLY A 268 -6.83 -18.93 26.11
N ALA A 269 -7.46 -18.84 24.94
CA ALA A 269 -8.76 -19.45 24.66
C ALA A 269 -8.72 -20.99 24.70
N TRP A 270 -7.63 -21.62 24.27
CA TRP A 270 -7.47 -23.09 24.29
C TRP A 270 -7.14 -23.66 25.67
N SER A 271 -6.68 -22.81 26.59
CA SER A 271 -6.32 -23.21 27.95
C SER A 271 -7.50 -23.13 28.92
N ALA A 272 -8.63 -22.57 28.48
CA ALA A 272 -9.86 -22.40 29.25
C ALA A 272 -10.86 -23.53 28.97
#